data_AF-A0A428RYI6-F1
#
_entry.id   AF-A0A428RYI6-F1
#
_cell.length_a   1.000
_cell.length_b   1.000
_cell.length_c   1.000
_cell.angle_alpha   90.00
_cell.angle_beta   90.00
_cell.angle_gamma   90.00
#
_symmetry.space_group_name_H-M   'P 1'
#
loop_
_entity.id
_entity.type
_entity.pdbx_description
1 polymer ?
#
loop_
_entity_poly.entity_id
_entity_poly.type
_entity_poly.pdbx_seq_one_letter_code
_entity_poly.pdbx_strand_id
1 'polypeptide(L)'
;MPGQYVSVRVDLAAKGHHQSRQYALSDAPRQDRYRITIKRAGVKDHEFRNLGLVSNLLIDEKSSGDIVELTHPAGDFFLDTDNPSNVPIVLISAGIGLAPMISILNTVCQRSPNRPISWFHGSHHDIPFYEHVRNTERSHQNFRVNMFQTRPTGPGQVYTIHRGRLNLEKVRPADLWLYNRLAEYYVCGPEQFMLEVARYLQAQGVDSGHIKFELFCVGDKEFKVDPLDLIWTESRAFYKKT
;
A
#
# COMPACT_ATOMS: atom_id res chain seq x y z
N MET A 1 2.18 -15.47 2.65
CA MET A 1 0.83 -15.07 2.20
C MET A 1 0.90 -13.80 1.36
N PRO A 2 -0.04 -13.55 0.44
CA PRO A 2 -0.07 -12.34 -0.37
C PRO A 2 -0.30 -11.11 0.50
N GLY A 3 0.60 -10.13 0.42
CA GLY A 3 0.59 -8.94 1.28
C GLY A 3 1.74 -8.88 2.30
N GLN A 4 2.36 -10.03 2.62
CA GLN A 4 3.50 -10.09 3.55
C GLN A 4 4.76 -9.42 3.00
N TYR A 5 5.73 -9.18 3.90
CA TYR A 5 7.02 -8.59 3.59
C TYR A 5 8.18 -9.53 3.94
N VAL A 6 9.36 -9.21 3.42
CA VAL A 6 10.66 -9.76 3.88
C VAL A 6 11.54 -8.63 4.37
N SER A 7 12.44 -8.90 5.31
CA SER A 7 13.49 -7.94 5.69
C SER A 7 14.76 -8.22 4.89
N VAL A 8 15.23 -7.23 4.15
CA VAL A 8 16.52 -7.27 3.44
C VAL A 8 17.58 -6.67 4.35
N ARG A 9 18.66 -7.42 4.62
CA ARG A 9 19.84 -6.93 5.31
C ARG A 9 20.89 -6.47 4.31
N VAL A 10 21.45 -5.29 4.54
CA VAL A 10 22.60 -4.77 3.76
C VAL A 10 23.78 -4.48 4.67
N ASP A 11 24.96 -4.75 4.14
CA ASP A 11 26.22 -4.37 4.75
C ASP A 11 26.57 -2.94 4.44
N LEU A 12 26.77 -2.12 5.47
CA LEU A 12 27.29 -0.78 5.32
C LEU A 12 28.78 -0.85 5.60
N ALA A 13 29.52 -1.40 4.65
CA ALA A 13 30.95 -1.70 4.79
C ALA A 13 31.78 -0.50 5.28
N ALA A 14 31.42 0.72 4.85
CA ALA A 14 32.09 1.96 5.29
C ALA A 14 31.83 2.35 6.76
N LYS A 15 30.85 1.73 7.44
CA LYS A 15 30.41 2.09 8.80
C LYS A 15 30.43 0.92 9.80
N GLY A 16 30.82 -0.30 9.39
CA GLY A 16 30.91 -1.46 10.28
C GLY A 16 29.56 -1.87 10.92
N HIS A 17 28.44 -1.54 10.27
CA HIS A 17 27.10 -1.82 10.79
C HIS A 17 26.23 -2.47 9.70
N HIS A 18 25.37 -3.39 10.12
CA HIS A 18 24.31 -3.91 9.27
C HIS A 18 23.04 -3.06 9.43
N GLN A 19 22.31 -2.83 8.35
CA GLN A 19 20.95 -2.30 8.42
C GLN A 19 19.98 -3.21 7.70
N SER A 20 18.81 -3.40 8.32
CA SER A 20 17.71 -4.13 7.72
C SER A 20 16.54 -3.20 7.41
N ARG A 21 15.86 -3.42 6.28
CA ARG A 21 14.60 -2.76 5.94
C ARG A 21 13.60 -3.77 5.40
N GLN A 22 12.33 -3.54 5.73
CA GLN A 22 11.23 -4.37 5.28
C GLN A 22 10.80 -3.95 3.87
N TYR A 23 10.54 -4.94 3.02
CA TYR A 23 10.00 -4.75 1.68
C TYR A 23 8.86 -5.72 1.46
N ALA A 24 7.69 -5.17 1.16
CA ALA A 24 6.54 -5.97 0.77
C ALA A 24 6.87 -6.84 -0.46
N LEU A 25 6.43 -8.09 -0.42
CA LEU A 25 6.43 -8.95 -1.58
C LEU A 25 5.42 -8.39 -2.58
N SER A 26 5.86 -8.15 -3.81
CA SER A 26 5.09 -7.45 -4.83
C SER A 26 4.55 -8.35 -5.94
N ASP A 27 4.55 -9.66 -5.73
CA ASP A 27 3.95 -10.67 -6.61
C ASP A 27 3.17 -11.73 -5.83
N ALA A 28 2.33 -12.50 -6.53
CA ALA A 28 1.70 -13.68 -5.95
C ALA A 28 2.77 -14.65 -5.40
N PRO A 29 2.50 -15.40 -4.32
CA PRO A 29 3.43 -16.39 -3.79
C PRO A 29 3.85 -17.41 -4.85
N ARG A 30 5.17 -17.63 -4.97
CA ARG A 30 5.77 -18.62 -5.86
C ARG A 30 6.82 -19.44 -5.12
N GLN A 31 7.04 -20.67 -5.58
CA GLN A 31 8.04 -21.56 -4.98
C GLN A 31 9.47 -21.22 -5.40
N ASP A 32 9.66 -20.59 -6.57
CA ASP A 32 10.97 -20.39 -7.18
C ASP A 32 11.61 -19.03 -6.86
N ARG A 33 10.84 -18.04 -6.42
CA ARG A 33 11.34 -16.67 -6.23
C ARG A 33 10.44 -15.79 -5.37
N TYR A 34 11.07 -14.75 -4.82
CA TYR A 34 10.38 -13.55 -4.32
C TYR A 34 10.57 -12.38 -5.29
N ARG A 35 9.63 -11.44 -5.28
CA ARG A 35 9.76 -10.14 -5.96
C ARG A 35 9.49 -9.05 -4.95
N ILE A 36 10.42 -8.12 -4.81
CA ILE A 36 10.25 -6.89 -4.02
C ILE A 36 10.30 -5.69 -4.97
N THR A 37 9.73 -4.56 -4.54
CA THR A 37 9.78 -3.31 -5.31
C THR A 37 10.30 -2.19 -4.43
N ILE A 38 11.39 -1.59 -4.86
CA ILE A 38 12.14 -0.62 -4.06
C ILE A 38 11.93 0.76 -4.68
N LYS A 39 11.40 1.69 -3.88
CA LYS A 39 11.36 3.10 -4.23
C LYS A 39 12.62 3.77 -3.69
N ARG A 40 13.31 4.54 -4.53
CA ARG A 40 14.39 5.43 -4.08
C ARG A 40 13.84 6.43 -3.07
N ALA A 41 14.44 6.49 -1.89
CA ALA A 41 14.11 7.50 -0.91
C ALA A 41 14.96 8.75 -1.18
N GLY A 42 14.31 9.92 -1.15
CA GLY A 42 15.01 11.19 -1.30
C GLY A 42 15.88 11.47 -0.07
N VAL A 43 17.09 11.97 -0.30
CA VAL A 43 17.92 12.53 0.76
C VAL A 43 17.31 13.89 1.11
N LYS A 44 16.69 14.01 2.28
CA LYS A 44 16.38 15.34 2.82
C LYS A 44 17.59 15.79 3.60
N ASP A 45 18.26 16.82 3.08
CA ASP A 45 19.35 17.48 3.80
C ASP A 45 18.84 17.95 5.17
N HIS A 46 19.72 17.80 6.18
CA HIS A 46 19.63 18.33 7.54
C HIS A 46 19.13 17.44 8.69
N GLU A 47 18.85 16.16 8.51
CA GLU A 47 18.75 15.25 9.67
C GLU A 47 19.69 14.06 9.52
N PHE A 48 20.51 13.82 10.56
CA PHE A 48 21.39 12.65 10.75
C PHE A 48 20.64 11.29 10.75
N ARG A 49 19.36 11.27 10.38
CA ARG A 49 18.58 10.07 10.08
C ARG A 49 18.81 9.72 8.62
N ASN A 50 19.68 8.73 8.38
CA ASN A 50 19.97 8.13 7.07
C ASN A 50 18.71 7.50 6.42
N LEU A 51 17.70 8.31 6.09
CA LEU A 51 16.50 7.90 5.37
C LEU A 51 16.93 7.53 3.95
N GLY A 52 16.75 6.26 3.58
CA GLY A 52 17.01 5.79 2.23
C GLY A 52 18.36 5.14 1.95
N LEU A 53 19.22 5.00 2.95
CA LEU A 53 20.53 4.36 2.77
C LEU A 53 20.42 2.95 2.19
N VAL A 54 19.55 2.11 2.77
CA VAL A 54 19.33 0.73 2.29
C VAL A 54 18.69 0.70 0.91
N SER A 55 17.64 1.51 0.67
CA SER A 55 16.99 1.54 -0.64
C SER A 55 17.93 2.03 -1.74
N ASN A 56 18.76 3.03 -1.46
CA ASN A 56 19.67 3.61 -2.44
C ASN A 56 20.81 2.64 -2.71
N LEU A 57 21.41 2.03 -1.68
CA LEU A 57 22.41 0.97 -1.84
C LEU A 57 21.90 -0.20 -2.68
N LEU A 58 20.69 -0.69 -2.39
CA LEU A 58 20.09 -1.78 -3.18
C LEU A 58 19.84 -1.39 -4.64
N ILE A 59 19.58 -0.11 -4.94
CA ILE A 59 19.38 0.34 -6.32
C ILE A 59 20.71 0.62 -7.03
N ASP A 60 21.69 1.18 -6.30
CA ASP A 60 22.92 1.71 -6.87
C ASP A 60 24.04 0.66 -6.96
N GLU A 61 24.07 -0.31 -6.03
CA GLU A 61 25.20 -1.23 -5.87
C GLU A 61 24.87 -2.69 -6.13
N LYS A 62 23.58 -3.08 -6.14
CA LYS A 62 23.19 -4.49 -6.38
C LYS A 62 22.82 -4.75 -7.84
N SER A 63 23.35 -5.85 -8.36
CA SER A 63 23.17 -6.34 -9.72
C SER A 63 22.68 -7.80 -9.75
N SER A 64 22.26 -8.27 -10.93
CA SER A 64 21.89 -9.68 -11.12
C SER A 64 23.08 -10.60 -10.81
N GLY A 65 22.84 -11.63 -10.02
CA GLY A 65 23.86 -12.55 -9.52
C GLY A 65 24.39 -12.21 -8.13
N ASP A 66 24.15 -10.99 -7.63
CA ASP A 66 24.53 -10.63 -6.27
C ASP A 66 23.68 -11.33 -5.23
N ILE A 67 24.31 -11.66 -4.12
CA ILE A 67 23.65 -12.27 -2.97
C ILE A 67 23.11 -11.17 -2.06
N VAL A 68 21.88 -11.38 -1.59
CA VAL A 68 21.21 -10.59 -0.55
C VAL A 68 20.66 -11.52 0.52
N GLU A 69 20.72 -11.07 1.77
CA GLU A 69 20.16 -11.83 2.88
C GLU A 69 18.74 -11.36 3.19
N LEU A 70 17.84 -12.33 3.33
CA LEU A 70 16.41 -12.12 3.54
C LEU A 70 15.94 -12.92 4.75
N THR A 71 14.98 -12.37 5.49
CA THR A 71 14.18 -13.17 6.43
C THR A 71 13.17 -14.04 5.68
N HIS A 72 12.57 -15.00 6.38
CA HIS A 72 11.30 -15.58 5.93
C HIS A 72 10.22 -14.49 5.82
N PRO A 73 9.18 -14.69 4.97
CA PRO A 73 8.04 -13.79 4.91
C PRO A 73 7.34 -13.64 6.26
N ALA A 74 6.96 -12.42 6.60
CA ALA A 74 6.30 -12.07 7.86
C ALA A 74 5.25 -10.97 7.66
N GLY A 75 4.50 -10.67 8.72
CA GLY A 75 3.48 -9.61 8.76
C GLY A 75 2.05 -10.14 8.79
N ASP A 76 1.17 -9.33 9.36
CA ASP A 76 -0.27 -9.62 9.56
C ASP A 76 -1.17 -9.01 8.49
N PHE A 77 -0.59 -8.17 7.62
CA PHE A 77 -1.26 -7.67 6.43
C PHE A 77 -1.22 -8.72 5.31
N PHE A 78 -2.23 -9.58 5.25
CA PHE A 78 -2.34 -10.53 4.15
C PHE A 78 -3.77 -10.92 3.79
N LEU A 79 -3.93 -11.34 2.54
CA LEU A 79 -5.10 -12.08 2.08
C LEU A 79 -5.01 -13.52 2.58
N ASP A 80 -6.01 -13.95 3.36
CA ASP A 80 -6.15 -15.36 3.72
C ASP A 80 -6.58 -16.15 2.47
N THR A 81 -5.69 -17.02 2.01
CA THR A 81 -5.93 -17.87 0.84
C THR A 81 -6.53 -19.22 1.18
N ASP A 82 -6.61 -19.57 2.46
CA ASP A 82 -7.12 -20.84 2.93
C ASP A 82 -8.63 -20.77 3.22
N ASN A 83 -9.15 -19.55 3.31
CA ASN A 83 -10.58 -19.25 3.34
C ASN A 83 -11.10 -18.87 1.94
N PRO A 84 -11.77 -19.78 1.21
CA PRO A 84 -12.31 -19.50 -0.12
C PRO A 84 -13.54 -18.58 -0.02
N SER A 85 -13.28 -17.29 0.13
CA SER A 85 -14.28 -16.25 0.16
C SER A 85 -14.45 -15.61 -1.22
N ASN A 86 -15.69 -15.34 -1.61
CA ASN A 86 -16.04 -14.56 -2.80
C ASN A 86 -16.52 -13.14 -2.46
N VAL A 87 -16.34 -12.70 -1.21
CA VAL A 87 -16.70 -11.33 -0.81
C VAL A 87 -15.80 -10.32 -1.54
N PRO A 88 -16.32 -9.13 -1.89
CA PRO A 88 -15.53 -8.13 -2.58
C PRO A 88 -14.26 -7.75 -1.82
N ILE A 89 -13.18 -7.49 -2.55
CA ILE A 89 -11.93 -6.93 -2.02
C ILE A 89 -11.79 -5.49 -2.51
N VAL A 90 -11.46 -4.58 -1.59
CA VAL A 90 -11.15 -3.18 -1.88
C VAL A 90 -9.68 -2.91 -1.54
N LEU A 91 -8.87 -2.67 -2.57
CA LEU A 91 -7.44 -2.34 -2.44
C LEU A 91 -7.26 -0.83 -2.50
N ILE A 92 -6.75 -0.22 -1.43
CA ILE A 92 -6.58 1.23 -1.31
C ILE A 92 -5.12 1.52 -1.04
N SER A 93 -4.44 2.19 -1.97
CA SER A 93 -2.99 2.39 -1.86
C SER A 93 -2.54 3.79 -2.22
N ALA A 94 -1.40 4.20 -1.67
CA ALA A 94 -0.71 5.41 -2.08
C ALA A 94 0.80 5.17 -2.23
N GLY A 95 1.38 5.68 -3.33
CA GLY A 95 2.82 5.54 -3.61
C GLY A 95 3.27 4.07 -3.63
N ILE A 96 4.38 3.75 -2.97
CA ILE A 96 4.93 2.38 -2.99
C ILE A 96 4.04 1.36 -2.24
N GLY A 97 3.03 1.80 -1.47
CA GLY A 97 2.05 0.93 -0.83
C GLY A 97 1.19 0.11 -1.81
N LEU A 98 1.31 0.34 -3.12
CA LEU A 98 0.77 -0.54 -4.15
C LEU A 98 1.45 -1.92 -4.19
N ALA A 99 2.70 -2.04 -3.72
CA ALA A 99 3.47 -3.28 -3.80
C ALA A 99 2.74 -4.51 -3.20
N PRO A 100 2.30 -4.49 -1.93
CA PRO A 100 1.54 -5.61 -1.38
C PRO A 100 0.18 -5.79 -2.07
N MET A 101 -0.41 -4.73 -2.61
CA MET A 101 -1.66 -4.81 -3.38
C MET A 101 -1.49 -5.59 -4.69
N ILE A 102 -0.34 -5.46 -5.37
CA ILE A 102 -0.05 -6.29 -6.56
C ILE A 102 0.02 -7.76 -6.18
N SER A 103 0.63 -8.10 -5.03
CA SER A 103 0.68 -9.48 -4.55
C SER A 103 -0.71 -10.05 -4.31
N ILE A 104 -1.59 -9.28 -3.65
CA ILE A 104 -2.99 -9.64 -3.42
C ILE A 104 -3.74 -9.77 -4.75
N LEU A 105 -3.69 -8.75 -5.63
CA LEU A 105 -4.36 -8.76 -6.95
C LEU A 105 -3.98 -10.00 -7.75
N ASN A 106 -2.68 -10.25 -7.92
CA ASN A 106 -2.20 -11.38 -8.72
C ASN A 106 -2.67 -12.71 -8.13
N THR A 107 -2.72 -12.83 -6.81
CA THR A 107 -3.20 -14.05 -6.15
C THR A 107 -4.68 -14.25 -6.35
N VAL A 108 -5.50 -13.20 -6.22
CA VAL A 108 -6.95 -13.29 -6.42
C VAL A 108 -7.27 -13.63 -7.88
N CYS A 109 -6.63 -13.00 -8.85
CA CYS A 109 -6.81 -13.33 -10.26
C CYS A 109 -6.46 -14.79 -10.59
N GLN A 110 -5.48 -15.38 -9.89
CA GLN A 110 -5.08 -16.78 -10.11
C GLN A 110 -5.98 -17.78 -9.38
N ARG A 111 -6.38 -17.51 -8.13
CA ARG A 111 -7.08 -18.47 -7.26
C ARG A 111 -8.59 -18.28 -7.20
N SER A 112 -9.06 -17.06 -7.38
CA SER A 112 -10.48 -16.68 -7.29
C SER A 112 -10.84 -15.69 -8.40
N PRO A 113 -10.71 -16.07 -9.69
CA PRO A 113 -10.79 -15.15 -10.83
C PRO A 113 -12.11 -14.38 -10.93
N ASN A 114 -13.19 -14.88 -10.32
CA ASN A 114 -14.51 -14.25 -10.31
C ASN A 114 -14.78 -13.35 -9.08
N ARG A 115 -13.86 -13.29 -8.11
CA ARG A 115 -14.02 -12.49 -6.89
C ARG A 115 -14.00 -11.01 -7.24
N PRO A 116 -14.99 -10.19 -6.86
CA PRO A 116 -14.99 -8.76 -7.20
C PRO A 116 -13.83 -8.01 -6.55
N ILE A 117 -13.16 -7.14 -7.31
CA ILE A 117 -12.04 -6.32 -6.85
C ILE A 117 -12.26 -4.87 -7.27
N SER A 118 -12.10 -3.94 -6.32
CA SER A 118 -11.96 -2.52 -6.59
C SER A 118 -10.60 -2.02 -6.13
N TRP A 119 -9.86 -1.32 -6.99
CA TRP A 119 -8.58 -0.73 -6.64
C TRP A 119 -8.65 0.81 -6.73
N PHE A 120 -8.29 1.47 -5.63
CA PHE A 120 -8.06 2.91 -5.54
C PHE A 120 -6.59 3.22 -5.30
N HIS A 121 -5.94 3.97 -6.19
CA HIS A 121 -4.52 4.30 -6.07
C HIS A 121 -4.24 5.79 -6.16
N GLY A 122 -3.48 6.34 -5.22
CA GLY A 122 -2.98 7.71 -5.26
C GLY A 122 -1.47 7.78 -5.51
N SER A 123 -1.03 8.61 -6.45
CA SER A 123 0.40 8.90 -6.65
C SER A 123 0.65 10.39 -6.93
N HIS A 124 1.93 10.79 -6.89
CA HIS A 124 2.29 12.14 -7.30
C HIS A 124 2.36 12.25 -8.82
N HIS A 125 3.21 11.44 -9.44
CA HIS A 125 3.44 11.37 -10.88
C HIS A 125 3.43 9.90 -11.29
N ASP A 126 4.46 9.12 -10.99
CA ASP A 126 4.58 7.75 -11.49
C ASP A 126 3.66 6.80 -10.73
N ILE A 127 3.11 5.84 -11.47
CA ILE A 127 2.35 4.71 -10.94
C ILE A 127 3.10 3.44 -11.33
N PRO A 128 3.93 2.86 -10.44
CA PRO A 128 4.52 1.56 -10.67
C PRO A 128 3.45 0.53 -11.03
N PHE A 129 3.76 -0.38 -11.95
CA PHE A 129 2.83 -1.42 -12.45
C PHE A 129 1.57 -0.89 -13.16
N TYR A 130 1.55 0.36 -13.62
CA TYR A 130 0.41 0.93 -14.34
C TYR A 130 -0.12 0.02 -15.46
N GLU A 131 0.76 -0.42 -16.35
CA GLU A 131 0.36 -1.29 -17.48
C GLU A 131 -0.15 -2.64 -17.00
N HIS A 132 0.51 -3.25 -16.01
CA HIS A 132 0.07 -4.52 -15.42
C HIS A 132 -1.34 -4.43 -14.85
N VAL A 133 -1.62 -3.37 -14.08
CA VAL A 133 -2.95 -3.15 -13.48
C VAL A 133 -4.00 -2.88 -14.57
N ARG A 134 -3.71 -2.05 -15.58
CA ARG A 134 -4.64 -1.77 -16.67
C ARG A 134 -4.89 -2.97 -17.58
N ASN A 135 -3.88 -3.79 -17.83
CA ASN A 135 -4.05 -5.03 -18.58
C ASN A 135 -4.90 -6.02 -17.77
N THR A 136 -4.68 -6.11 -16.47
CA THR A 136 -5.52 -6.95 -15.59
C THR A 136 -6.97 -6.50 -15.60
N GLU A 137 -7.23 -5.19 -15.54
CA GLU A 137 -8.58 -4.58 -15.63
C GLU A 137 -9.27 -4.93 -16.95
N ARG A 138 -8.55 -4.88 -18.07
CA ARG A 138 -9.09 -5.28 -19.39
C ARG A 138 -9.42 -6.78 -19.48
N SER A 139 -8.66 -7.61 -18.77
CA SER A 139 -8.82 -9.07 -18.79
C SER A 139 -9.85 -9.61 -17.78
N HIS A 140 -10.28 -8.81 -16.80
CA HIS A 140 -11.17 -9.25 -15.72
C HIS A 140 -12.34 -8.28 -15.53
N GLN A 141 -13.55 -8.68 -15.92
CA GLN A 141 -14.75 -7.84 -15.85
C GLN A 141 -15.17 -7.46 -14.42
N ASN A 142 -14.75 -8.26 -13.45
CA ASN A 142 -14.97 -8.11 -12.01
C ASN A 142 -13.90 -7.24 -11.32
N PHE A 143 -12.96 -6.67 -12.06
CA PHE A 143 -11.93 -5.78 -11.54
C PHE A 143 -12.14 -4.33 -12.03
N ARG A 144 -12.16 -3.36 -11.10
CA ARG A 144 -12.30 -1.93 -11.41
C ARG A 144 -11.18 -1.12 -10.80
N VAL A 145 -10.65 -0.14 -11.55
CA VAL A 145 -9.50 0.65 -11.12
C VAL A 145 -9.77 2.15 -11.20
N ASN A 146 -9.54 2.84 -10.09
CA ASN A 146 -9.58 4.30 -9.99
C ASN A 146 -8.21 4.81 -9.53
N MET A 147 -7.53 5.56 -10.40
CA MET A 147 -6.22 6.13 -10.11
C MET A 147 -6.32 7.64 -9.95
N PHE A 148 -5.50 8.21 -9.07
CA PHE A 148 -5.45 9.63 -8.74
C PHE A 148 -4.01 10.12 -8.80
N GLN A 149 -3.78 11.25 -9.47
CA GLN A 149 -2.46 11.88 -9.57
C GLN A 149 -2.52 13.36 -9.20
N THR A 150 -1.65 13.79 -8.30
CA THR A 150 -1.52 15.23 -7.95
C THR A 150 -0.75 16.04 -8.99
N ARG A 151 0.17 15.40 -9.73
CA ARG A 151 1.05 16.00 -10.73
C ARG A 151 1.12 15.09 -11.96
N PRO A 152 0.05 15.00 -12.75
CA PRO A 152 0.02 14.11 -13.92
C PRO A 152 1.09 14.50 -14.93
N THR A 153 1.87 13.51 -15.38
CA THR A 153 2.93 13.68 -16.39
C THR A 153 2.55 12.96 -17.68
N GLY A 154 2.48 13.69 -18.79
CA GLY A 154 2.30 13.16 -20.15
C GLY A 154 0.89 13.33 -20.76
N PRO A 155 0.79 13.50 -22.08
CA PRO A 155 -0.48 13.79 -22.78
C PRO A 155 -1.48 12.61 -22.91
N GLY A 156 -1.13 11.38 -22.47
CA GLY A 156 -1.98 10.19 -22.63
C GLY A 156 -2.60 9.62 -21.35
N GLN A 157 -2.09 9.98 -20.16
CA GLN A 157 -2.59 9.45 -18.88
C GLN A 157 -3.77 10.24 -18.31
N VAL A 158 -4.08 11.41 -18.87
CA VAL A 158 -5.01 12.38 -18.30
C VAL A 158 -6.48 11.92 -18.32
N TYR A 159 -6.86 11.03 -19.24
CA TYR A 159 -8.28 10.63 -19.40
C TYR A 159 -8.73 9.49 -18.47
N THR A 160 -7.80 8.71 -17.92
CA THR A 160 -8.14 7.54 -17.08
C THR A 160 -7.74 7.73 -15.61
N ILE A 161 -7.20 8.90 -15.27
CA ILE A 161 -6.65 9.23 -13.96
C ILE A 161 -7.31 10.52 -13.47
N HIS A 162 -7.85 10.47 -12.26
CA HIS A 162 -8.43 11.64 -11.60
C HIS A 162 -7.31 12.61 -11.16
N ARG A 163 -7.52 13.91 -11.37
CA ARG A 163 -6.58 14.93 -10.86
C ARG A 163 -6.79 15.18 -9.37
N GLY A 164 -5.69 15.24 -8.64
CA GLY A 164 -5.64 15.54 -7.21
C GLY A 164 -5.25 14.35 -6.35
N ARG A 165 -5.38 14.53 -5.03
CA ARG A 165 -5.22 13.44 -4.06
C ARG A 165 -6.39 12.48 -4.18
N LEU A 166 -6.15 11.20 -3.91
CA LEU A 166 -7.22 10.23 -3.72
C LEU A 166 -8.15 10.74 -2.63
N ASN A 167 -9.43 10.90 -2.97
CA ASN A 167 -10.49 11.28 -2.05
C ASN A 167 -11.66 10.32 -2.23
N LEU A 168 -11.92 9.49 -1.20
CA LEU A 168 -12.97 8.48 -1.23
C LEU A 168 -14.38 9.08 -1.21
N GLU A 169 -14.58 10.31 -0.71
CA GLU A 169 -15.87 11.01 -0.76
C GLU A 169 -16.33 11.29 -2.19
N LYS A 170 -15.38 11.37 -3.14
CA LYS A 170 -15.66 11.62 -4.55
C LYS A 170 -15.85 10.33 -5.36
N VAL A 171 -15.67 9.18 -4.72
CA VAL A 171 -15.86 7.87 -5.33
C VAL A 171 -17.30 7.43 -5.09
N ARG A 172 -17.89 6.70 -6.05
CA ARG A 172 -19.23 6.14 -5.88
C ARG A 172 -19.20 5.11 -4.73
N PRO A 173 -20.10 5.20 -3.73
CA PRO A 173 -20.20 4.22 -2.64
C PRO A 173 -20.25 2.75 -3.10
N ALA A 174 -20.86 2.51 -4.26
CA ALA A 174 -20.95 1.18 -4.87
C ALA A 174 -19.60 0.60 -5.30
N ASP A 175 -18.65 1.44 -5.75
CA ASP A 175 -17.31 0.98 -6.13
C ASP A 175 -16.46 0.66 -4.88
N LEU A 176 -16.83 1.18 -3.71
CA LEU A 176 -16.24 0.84 -2.41
C LEU A 176 -16.95 -0.31 -1.69
N TRP A 177 -18.00 -0.88 -2.30
CA TRP A 177 -18.77 -1.98 -1.73
C TRP A 177 -19.34 -1.70 -0.33
N LEU A 178 -19.63 -0.42 0.00
CA LEU A 178 -20.11 -0.02 1.34
C LEU A 178 -21.45 -0.65 1.75
N TYR A 179 -22.21 -1.17 0.77
CA TYR A 179 -23.45 -1.92 1.02
C TYR A 179 -23.21 -3.38 1.44
N ASN A 180 -22.00 -3.92 1.22
CA ASN A 180 -21.62 -5.27 1.60
C ASN A 180 -20.81 -5.23 2.89
N ARG A 181 -21.44 -5.62 4.00
CA ARG A 181 -20.81 -5.62 5.33
C ARG A 181 -19.64 -6.59 5.49
N LEU A 182 -19.45 -7.53 4.57
CA LEU A 182 -18.37 -8.51 4.57
C LEU A 182 -17.24 -8.15 3.58
N ALA A 183 -17.33 -7.01 2.89
CA ALA A 183 -16.25 -6.56 2.00
C ALA A 183 -14.96 -6.37 2.80
N GLU A 184 -13.84 -6.84 2.25
CA GLU A 184 -12.53 -6.73 2.88
C GLU A 184 -11.75 -5.55 2.31
N TYR A 185 -11.21 -4.70 3.18
CA TYR A 185 -10.47 -3.50 2.81
C TYR A 185 -8.99 -3.68 3.17
N TYR A 186 -8.13 -3.47 2.18
CA TYR A 186 -6.68 -3.54 2.33
C TYR A 186 -6.11 -2.17 2.04
N VAL A 187 -5.50 -1.53 3.04
CA VAL A 187 -5.03 -0.14 2.95
C VAL A 187 -3.53 -0.07 3.22
N CYS A 188 -2.76 0.52 2.29
CA CYS A 188 -1.32 0.70 2.48
C CYS A 188 -0.82 2.00 1.86
N GLY A 189 -0.12 2.81 2.65
CA GLY A 189 0.44 4.09 2.20
C GLY A 189 1.07 4.88 3.35
N PRO A 190 1.35 6.18 3.12
CA PRO A 190 1.81 7.06 4.19
C PRO A 190 0.78 7.16 5.32
N GLU A 191 1.25 7.35 6.55
CA GLU A 191 0.43 7.40 7.76
C GLU A 191 -0.82 8.30 7.64
N GLN A 192 -0.62 9.56 7.26
CA GLN A 192 -1.73 10.52 7.12
C GLN A 192 -2.79 10.06 6.10
N PHE A 193 -2.37 9.42 5.01
CA PHE A 193 -3.29 8.87 4.01
C PHE A 193 -4.12 7.72 4.61
N MET A 194 -3.50 6.83 5.38
CA MET A 194 -4.21 5.72 5.99
C MET A 194 -5.18 6.19 7.07
N LEU A 195 -4.82 7.20 7.87
CA LEU A 195 -5.72 7.83 8.84
C LEU A 195 -6.95 8.45 8.16
N GLU A 196 -6.75 9.14 7.02
CA GLU A 196 -7.85 9.69 6.21
C GLU A 196 -8.80 8.60 5.70
N VAL A 197 -8.25 7.50 5.16
CA VAL A 197 -9.03 6.35 4.69
C VAL A 197 -9.78 5.66 5.83
N ALA A 198 -9.12 5.45 6.98
CA ALA A 198 -9.71 4.82 8.16
C ALA A 198 -10.93 5.60 8.65
N ARG A 199 -10.77 6.93 8.85
CA ARG A 199 -11.86 7.83 9.26
C ARG A 199 -13.04 7.75 8.30
N TYR A 200 -12.78 7.79 7.01
CA TYR A 200 -13.83 7.73 6.00
C TYR A 200 -14.59 6.40 6.08
N LEU A 201 -13.92 5.26 6.06
CA LEU A 201 -14.57 3.95 6.07
C LEU A 201 -15.37 3.72 7.37
N GLN A 202 -14.85 4.14 8.52
CA GLN A 202 -15.55 4.06 9.79
C GLN A 202 -16.79 4.96 9.82
N ALA A 203 -16.69 6.19 9.30
CA ALA A 203 -17.84 7.09 9.17
C ALA A 203 -18.93 6.52 8.23
N GLN A 204 -18.57 5.63 7.30
CA GLN A 204 -19.49 4.88 6.46
C GLN A 204 -20.01 3.59 7.11
N GLY A 205 -19.62 3.28 8.35
CA GLY A 205 -20.09 2.11 9.10
C GLY A 205 -19.39 0.80 8.74
N VAL A 206 -18.21 0.85 8.11
CA VAL A 206 -17.38 -0.35 7.88
C VAL A 206 -16.79 -0.81 9.21
N ASP A 207 -16.96 -2.10 9.52
CA ASP A 207 -16.36 -2.70 10.71
C ASP A 207 -14.83 -2.70 10.61
N SER A 208 -14.16 -2.23 11.67
CA SER A 208 -12.69 -2.26 11.78
C SER A 208 -12.07 -3.65 11.56
N GLY A 209 -12.76 -4.73 11.91
CA GLY A 209 -12.29 -6.10 11.67
C GLY A 209 -12.21 -6.48 10.18
N HIS A 210 -12.85 -5.70 9.30
CA HIS A 210 -12.78 -5.87 7.85
C HIS A 210 -11.77 -4.94 7.18
N ILE A 211 -11.08 -4.08 7.95
CA ILE A 211 -10.09 -3.13 7.42
C ILE A 211 -8.69 -3.52 7.92
N LYS A 212 -7.83 -3.92 6.99
CA LYS A 212 -6.43 -4.25 7.25
C LYS A 212 -5.55 -3.09 6.79
N PHE A 213 -4.62 -2.67 7.64
CA PHE A 213 -3.67 -1.60 7.37
C PHE A 213 -2.24 -2.13 7.38
N GLU A 214 -1.39 -1.61 6.48
CA GLU A 214 0.06 -1.80 6.53
C GLU A 214 0.74 -0.43 6.40
N LEU A 215 1.47 -0.03 7.45
CA LEU A 215 2.22 1.22 7.45
C LEU A 215 3.52 1.07 6.67
N PHE A 216 3.67 1.87 5.61
CA PHE A 216 4.95 2.00 4.92
C PHE A 216 5.69 3.25 5.41
N CYS A 217 6.39 3.14 6.54
CA CYS A 217 7.26 4.20 7.07
C CYS A 217 8.73 3.93 6.79
N VAL A 218 9.46 4.97 6.39
CA VAL A 218 10.92 4.95 6.32
C VAL A 218 11.43 5.23 7.73
N GLY A 219 11.63 4.18 8.53
CA GLY A 219 12.16 4.29 9.90
C GLY A 219 11.08 4.59 10.96
N ASP A 220 10.85 3.58 11.80
CA ASP A 220 10.22 3.57 13.13
C ASP A 220 8.80 4.13 13.32
N LYS A 221 7.82 3.20 13.42
CA LYS A 221 6.92 2.94 14.58
C LYS A 221 5.82 1.94 14.19
N GLU A 222 5.38 1.15 15.16
CA GLU A 222 4.20 0.28 15.07
C GLU A 222 2.94 1.16 14.85
N PHE A 223 2.22 0.96 13.74
CA PHE A 223 0.96 1.66 13.50
C PHE A 223 -0.16 0.92 14.21
N LYS A 224 -0.67 1.48 15.31
CA LYS A 224 -1.94 1.05 15.91
C LYS A 224 -2.93 2.18 15.69
N VAL A 225 -4.03 1.89 15.01
CA VAL A 225 -5.18 2.79 15.00
C VAL A 225 -5.89 2.57 16.34
N ASP A 226 -5.60 3.41 17.33
CA ASP A 226 -6.40 3.45 18.54
C ASP A 226 -7.77 4.09 18.19
N PRO A 227 -8.91 3.44 18.50
CA PRO A 227 -10.22 4.08 18.40
C PRO A 227 -10.29 5.45 19.10
N LEU A 228 -9.48 5.69 20.14
CA LEU A 228 -9.41 6.94 20.87
C LEU A 228 -8.64 8.04 20.12
N ASP A 229 -7.61 7.72 19.32
CA ASP A 229 -6.84 8.70 18.55
C ASP A 229 -7.68 9.40 17.45
N LEU A 230 -8.87 8.88 17.19
CA LEU A 230 -9.86 9.41 16.25
C LEU A 230 -10.87 10.36 16.90
N ILE A 231 -11.02 10.34 18.23
CA ILE A 231 -11.99 11.16 18.98
C ILE A 231 -11.40 12.54 19.36
N TRP A 232 -10.08 12.68 19.43
CA TRP A 232 -9.41 13.86 20.03
C TRP A 232 -9.25 15.10 19.14
N THR A 233 -9.75 15.11 17.90
CA THR A 233 -9.63 16.30 17.02
C THR A 233 -10.80 17.29 17.06
N GLU A 234 -11.91 17.01 17.77
CA GLU A 234 -13.08 17.90 17.77
C GLU A 234 -13.19 18.85 18.99
N SER A 235 -12.33 18.77 20.00
CA SER A 235 -12.55 19.48 21.29
C SER A 235 -11.63 20.68 21.56
N ARG A 236 -11.34 21.52 20.56
CA ARG A 236 -10.77 22.86 20.81
C ARG A 236 -11.51 23.96 20.07
N ALA A 237 -12.76 24.17 20.49
CA ALA A 237 -13.39 25.47 20.41
C ALA A 237 -13.79 25.90 21.83
N PHE A 238 -13.39 27.12 22.21
CA PHE A 238 -13.71 27.82 23.46
C PHE A 238 -13.07 27.31 24.75
N TYR A 239 -11.98 27.97 25.16
CA TYR A 239 -11.96 28.77 26.39
C TYR A 239 -10.79 29.76 26.30
N LYS A 240 -11.11 31.01 25.95
CA LYS A 240 -10.28 32.16 26.31
C LYS A 240 -10.40 32.30 27.82
N LYS A 241 -9.29 32.20 28.56
CA LYS A 241 -9.22 32.68 29.94
C LYS A 241 -8.58 34.06 29.93
N THR A 242 -9.36 35.03 30.37
CA THR A 242 -8.94 36.26 31.06
C THR A 242 -7.91 35.98 32.13
#